data_AF-A0A2V1BZ26-F1
#
_entry.id   AF-A0A2V1BZ26-F1
#
_cell.length_a   1.000
_cell.length_b   1.000
_cell.length_c   1.000
_cell.angle_alpha   90.00
_cell.angle_beta   90.00
_cell.angle_gamma   90.00
#
_symmetry.space_group_name_H-M   'P 1'
#
loop_
_entity.id
_entity.type
_entity.pdbx_description
1 polymer ?
#
loop_
_entity_poly.entity_id
_entity_poly.type
_entity_poly.pdbx_seq_one_letter_code
_entity_poly.pdbx_strand_id
1 'polypeptide(L)'
;MEQSTTELSATLAPAFLGNVVEICIVTGDYKKTINGLLKLGIGPFQIHKFTPATVTQQTFRGQPTSFELIVCFATQGSMVWEIMQPVSGPSIMAEFLEKKGEGIHHVAFDCNHVAPERRRAEFQKRGFALVQSGMWHGKRGTCEFMFFDTEGETTTCFESYNFSEDWEDPEDTIWYPEKQLEVVS
;
A
#
# COMPACT_ATOMS: atom_id res chain seq x y z
N MET A 1 -6.74 41.63 17.25
CA MET A 1 -6.27 40.37 16.66
C MET A 1 -6.40 39.31 17.75
N GLU A 2 -7.41 38.48 17.67
CA GLU A 2 -7.55 37.28 18.47
C GLU A 2 -8.35 36.32 17.58
N GLN A 3 -7.67 35.35 16.98
CA GLN A 3 -8.36 34.27 16.30
C GLN A 3 -8.96 33.38 17.39
N SER A 4 -10.29 33.45 17.49
CA SER A 4 -11.11 32.51 18.25
C SER A 4 -10.80 31.09 17.81
N THR A 5 -10.01 30.37 18.60
CA THR A 5 -9.86 28.92 18.47
C THR A 5 -11.15 28.28 18.97
N THR A 6 -12.06 27.99 18.05
CA THR A 6 -13.19 27.12 18.31
C THR A 6 -12.63 25.74 18.62
N GLU A 7 -12.50 25.40 19.90
CA GLU A 7 -12.20 24.03 20.31
C GLU A 7 -13.36 23.15 19.84
N LEU A 8 -13.13 22.38 18.78
CA LEU A 8 -14.00 21.28 18.41
C LEU A 8 -13.95 20.28 19.56
N SER A 9 -14.97 20.30 20.41
CA SER A 9 -15.32 19.17 21.27
C SER A 9 -15.76 18.01 20.38
N ALA A 10 -14.81 17.38 19.69
CA ALA A 10 -15.04 16.19 18.92
C ALA A 10 -14.99 15.00 19.87
N THR A 11 -16.15 14.43 20.18
CA THR A 11 -16.20 13.05 20.65
C THR A 11 -15.48 12.20 19.62
N LEU A 12 -14.37 11.56 20.00
CA LEU A 12 -13.60 10.74 19.08
C LEU A 12 -14.54 9.67 18.50
N ALA A 13 -14.73 9.67 17.18
CA ALA A 13 -15.45 8.60 16.52
C ALA A 13 -14.79 7.25 16.90
N PRO A 14 -15.55 6.14 16.96
CA PRO A 14 -14.96 4.84 17.22
C PRO A 14 -13.77 4.57 16.30
N ALA A 15 -12.69 4.01 16.85
CA ALA A 15 -11.47 3.70 16.12
C ALA A 15 -11.77 2.70 15.00
N PHE A 16 -11.88 3.21 13.77
CA PHE A 16 -12.22 2.42 12.59
C PHE A 16 -10.98 1.79 11.92
N LEU A 17 -9.85 2.52 11.92
CA LEU A 17 -8.64 2.13 11.19
C LEU A 17 -7.92 0.91 11.78
N GLY A 18 -8.10 0.60 13.06
CA GLY A 18 -7.36 -0.48 13.70
C GLY A 18 -5.85 -0.21 13.75
N ASN A 19 -5.02 -1.21 13.47
CA ASN A 19 -3.55 -1.08 13.54
C ASN A 19 -2.95 -0.59 12.23
N VAL A 20 -1.84 0.14 12.34
CA VAL A 20 -0.91 0.37 11.23
C VAL A 20 -0.18 -0.93 10.93
N VAL A 21 -0.20 -1.37 9.68
CA VAL A 21 0.41 -2.64 9.24
C VAL A 21 1.49 -2.47 8.18
N GLU A 22 1.54 -1.33 7.50
CA GLU A 22 2.50 -1.09 6.42
C GLU A 22 2.84 0.39 6.26
N ILE A 23 4.08 0.67 5.85
CA ILE A 23 4.52 1.97 5.38
C ILE A 23 5.13 1.78 4.00
N CYS A 24 4.71 2.59 3.03
CA CYS A 24 5.23 2.56 1.68
C CYS A 24 6.12 3.76 1.35
N ILE A 25 7.24 3.47 0.70
CA ILE A 25 8.12 4.45 0.06
C ILE A 25 7.95 4.35 -1.46
N VAL A 26 7.61 5.47 -2.09
CA VAL A 26 7.58 5.59 -3.55
C VAL A 26 8.89 6.17 -4.06
N THR A 27 9.45 5.57 -5.11
CA THR A 27 10.76 5.89 -5.67
C THR A 27 10.81 5.67 -7.19
N GLY A 28 11.70 6.38 -7.88
CA GLY A 28 12.03 6.12 -9.29
C GLY A 28 13.07 5.01 -9.51
N ASP A 29 13.73 4.54 -8.44
CA ASP A 29 14.72 3.46 -8.48
C ASP A 29 14.58 2.55 -7.25
N TYR A 30 13.75 1.52 -7.39
CA TYR A 30 13.51 0.55 -6.32
C TYR A 30 14.80 -0.14 -5.89
N LYS A 31 15.74 -0.40 -6.81
CA LYS A 31 17.00 -1.09 -6.49
C LYS A 31 17.87 -0.24 -5.59
N LYS A 32 18.03 1.05 -5.90
CA LYS A 32 18.77 1.98 -5.04
C LYS A 32 18.14 2.04 -3.65
N THR A 33 16.81 2.12 -3.57
CA THR A 33 16.07 2.25 -2.31
C THR A 33 16.17 1.00 -1.44
N ILE A 34 15.88 -0.20 -1.97
CA ILE A 34 16.00 -1.45 -1.20
C ILE A 34 17.45 -1.71 -0.78
N ASN A 35 18.44 -1.36 -1.60
CA ASN A 35 19.85 -1.45 -1.22
C ASN A 35 20.24 -0.52 -0.07
N GLY A 36 19.62 0.67 0.00
CA GLY A 36 19.76 1.58 1.14
C GLY A 36 19.16 0.97 2.41
N LEU A 37 17.94 0.45 2.32
CA LEU A 37 17.23 -0.17 3.44
C LEU A 37 17.92 -1.44 3.95
N LEU A 38 18.50 -2.25 3.07
CA LEU A 38 19.30 -3.41 3.45
C LEU A 38 20.50 -3.04 4.33
N LYS A 39 21.17 -1.90 4.05
CA LYS A 39 22.29 -1.41 4.89
C LYS A 39 21.82 -0.98 6.28
N LEU A 40 20.53 -0.68 6.43
CA LEU A 40 19.89 -0.35 7.70
C LEU A 40 19.27 -1.58 8.40
N GLY A 41 19.39 -2.77 7.80
CA GLY A 41 18.87 -4.02 8.37
C GLY A 41 17.40 -4.31 8.05
N ILE A 42 16.82 -3.65 7.05
CA ILE A 42 15.46 -3.94 6.56
C ILE A 42 15.56 -4.82 5.31
N GLY A 43 14.98 -6.02 5.40
CA GLY A 43 15.00 -7.05 4.37
C GLY A 43 14.95 -8.46 4.99
N PRO A 44 15.08 -9.53 4.18
CA PRO A 44 15.12 -9.52 2.71
C PRO A 44 13.79 -9.06 2.11
N PHE A 45 13.83 -8.64 0.84
CA PHE A 45 12.67 -8.17 0.09
C PHE A 45 12.12 -9.27 -0.82
N GLN A 46 10.80 -9.40 -0.86
CA GLN A 46 10.07 -10.01 -1.98
C GLN A 46 9.88 -8.94 -3.05
N ILE A 47 10.13 -9.25 -4.31
CA ILE A 47 9.99 -8.33 -5.44
C ILE A 47 8.98 -8.91 -6.41
N HIS A 48 7.98 -8.10 -6.77
CA HIS A 48 6.89 -8.45 -7.66
C HIS A 48 6.71 -7.42 -8.77
N LYS A 49 6.14 -7.88 -9.89
CA LYS A 49 5.65 -7.01 -10.96
C LYS A 49 4.13 -6.99 -10.92
N PHE A 50 3.58 -5.83 -10.63
CA PHE A 50 2.15 -5.61 -10.73
C PHE A 50 1.87 -5.13 -12.14
N THR A 51 1.09 -5.91 -12.88
CA THR A 51 0.72 -5.68 -14.28
C THR A 51 -0.77 -6.01 -14.45
N PRO A 52 -1.42 -5.64 -15.56
CA PRO A 52 -2.81 -6.07 -15.81
C PRO A 52 -3.03 -7.59 -15.79
N ALA A 53 -1.96 -8.39 -15.96
CA ALA A 53 -2.03 -9.85 -15.90
C ALA A 53 -1.96 -10.40 -14.46
N THR A 54 -1.22 -9.75 -13.57
CA THR A 54 -1.02 -10.18 -12.17
C THR A 54 -1.94 -9.43 -11.20
N VAL A 55 -2.44 -8.26 -11.60
CA VAL A 55 -3.36 -7.42 -10.85
C VAL A 55 -4.54 -7.09 -11.75
N THR A 56 -5.69 -7.71 -11.50
CA THR A 56 -6.92 -7.44 -12.25
C THR A 56 -7.76 -6.36 -11.57
N GLN A 57 -8.87 -5.95 -12.21
CA GLN A 57 -9.80 -4.94 -11.67
C GLN A 57 -9.10 -3.62 -11.27
N GLN A 58 -8.08 -3.23 -12.03
CA GLN A 58 -7.34 -2.00 -11.80
C GLN A 58 -8.26 -0.80 -12.01
N THR A 59 -8.33 0.07 -11.00
CA THR A 59 -9.04 1.34 -11.09
C THR A 59 -8.16 2.51 -10.67
N PHE A 60 -8.41 3.66 -11.28
CA PHE A 60 -7.78 4.92 -10.93
C PHE A 60 -8.81 6.04 -11.02
N ARG A 61 -8.98 6.78 -9.92
CA ARG A 61 -9.95 7.89 -9.76
C ARG A 61 -11.35 7.54 -10.27
N GLY A 62 -11.82 6.35 -9.90
CA GLY A 62 -13.16 5.85 -10.22
C GLY A 62 -13.34 5.29 -11.62
N GLN A 63 -12.28 5.22 -12.44
CA GLN A 63 -12.34 4.66 -13.79
C GLN A 63 -11.50 3.38 -13.89
N PRO A 64 -11.92 2.37 -14.67
CA PRO A 64 -11.06 1.26 -15.05
C PRO A 64 -9.79 1.77 -15.74
N THR A 65 -8.65 1.16 -15.43
CA THR A 65 -7.36 1.56 -16.00
C THR A 65 -6.45 0.35 -16.20
N SER A 66 -5.28 0.59 -16.79
CA SER A 66 -4.13 -0.31 -16.78
C SER A 66 -2.92 0.42 -16.22
N PHE A 67 -2.32 -0.11 -15.15
CA PHE A 67 -1.05 0.39 -14.60
C PHE A 67 -0.07 -0.76 -14.37
N GLU A 68 1.21 -0.39 -14.35
CA GLU A 68 2.30 -1.29 -14.00
C GLU A 68 3.17 -0.68 -12.90
N LEU A 69 3.47 -1.49 -11.88
CA LEU A 69 4.34 -1.12 -10.76
C LEU A 69 5.37 -2.23 -10.51
N ILE A 70 6.55 -1.85 -10.04
CA ILE A 70 7.39 -2.77 -9.26
C ILE A 70 7.05 -2.55 -7.80
N VAL A 71 6.79 -3.64 -7.08
CA VAL A 71 6.45 -3.60 -5.66
C VAL A 71 7.40 -4.53 -4.91
N CYS A 72 7.99 -4.02 -3.83
CA CYS A 72 8.89 -4.79 -2.99
C CYS A 72 8.39 -4.79 -1.54
N PHE A 73 8.36 -5.95 -0.89
CA PHE A 73 7.90 -6.11 0.48
C PHE A 73 9.00 -6.67 1.37
N ALA A 74 9.20 -6.09 2.56
CA ALA A 74 9.99 -6.69 3.63
C ALA A 74 9.24 -6.62 4.96
N THR A 75 9.00 -7.77 5.59
CA THR A 75 8.36 -7.83 6.90
C THR A 75 9.38 -7.57 8.01
N GLN A 76 9.05 -6.67 8.93
CA GLN A 76 9.82 -6.41 10.14
C GLN A 76 8.88 -6.39 11.35
N GLY A 77 8.90 -7.48 12.14
CA GLY A 77 7.95 -7.65 13.23
C GLY A 77 6.52 -7.73 12.71
N SER A 78 5.65 -6.84 13.18
CA SER A 78 4.24 -6.76 12.76
C SER A 78 3.98 -5.77 11.62
N MET A 79 5.02 -5.12 11.07
CA MET A 79 4.87 -4.16 9.99
C MET A 79 5.54 -4.65 8.70
N VAL A 80 5.01 -4.19 7.58
CA VAL A 80 5.60 -4.35 6.26
C VAL A 80 6.23 -3.03 5.83
N TRP A 81 7.45 -3.12 5.31
CA TRP A 81 8.07 -2.07 4.51
C TRP A 81 7.76 -2.34 3.05
N GLU A 82 7.00 -1.45 2.44
CA GLU A 82 6.70 -1.50 1.03
C GLU A 82 7.52 -0.47 0.25
N ILE A 83 8.04 -0.88 -0.90
CA ILE A 83 8.68 0.02 -1.87
C ILE A 83 7.93 -0.12 -3.19
N MET A 84 7.41 0.98 -3.68
CA MET A 84 6.72 1.03 -4.96
C MET A 84 7.45 1.92 -5.96
N GLN A 85 7.65 1.39 -7.17
CA GLN A 85 8.11 2.15 -8.31
C GLN A 85 7.07 2.07 -9.43
N PRO A 86 6.47 3.20 -9.86
CA PRO A 86 5.63 3.20 -11.04
C PRO A 86 6.45 2.95 -12.31
N VAL A 87 5.92 2.10 -13.19
CA VAL A 87 6.55 1.72 -14.46
C VAL A 87 5.80 2.30 -15.65
N SER A 88 4.48 2.12 -15.70
CA SER A 88 3.63 2.63 -16.78
C SER A 88 2.17 2.79 -16.34
N GLY A 89 1.41 3.54 -17.12
CA GLY A 89 -0.01 3.82 -16.86
C GLY A 89 -0.24 4.85 -15.72
N PRO A 90 -1.48 5.34 -15.58
CA PRO A 90 -1.81 6.29 -14.53
C PRO A 90 -1.91 5.57 -13.18
N SER A 91 -1.22 6.11 -12.17
CA SER A 91 -1.30 5.64 -10.79
C SER A 91 -1.06 6.78 -9.80
N ILE A 92 -1.53 6.63 -8.57
CA ILE A 92 -1.27 7.61 -7.49
C ILE A 92 0.23 7.67 -7.14
N MET A 93 0.96 6.58 -7.32
CA MET A 93 2.42 6.54 -7.15
C MET A 93 3.13 7.40 -8.21
N ALA A 94 2.67 7.33 -9.47
CA ALA A 94 3.20 8.20 -10.54
C ALA A 94 2.87 9.68 -10.27
N GLU A 95 1.63 9.99 -9.86
CA GLU A 95 1.26 11.36 -9.50
C GLU A 95 2.09 11.90 -8.32
N PHE A 96 2.37 11.05 -7.32
CA PHE A 96 3.18 11.43 -6.17
C PHE A 96 4.61 11.77 -6.56
N LEU A 97 5.25 10.94 -7.40
CA LEU A 97 6.60 11.24 -7.90
C LEU A 97 6.65 12.56 -8.68
N GLU A 98 5.65 12.81 -9.53
CA GLU A 98 5.57 14.04 -10.32
C GLU A 98 5.41 15.29 -9.44
N LYS A 99 4.53 15.22 -8.43
CA LYS A 99 4.16 16.38 -7.60
C LYS A 99 5.14 16.63 -6.45
N LYS A 100 5.67 15.57 -5.84
CA LYS A 100 6.39 15.61 -4.56
C LYS A 100 7.80 15.02 -4.63
N GLY A 101 8.09 14.21 -5.64
CA GLY A 101 9.33 13.43 -5.71
C GLY A 101 9.26 12.15 -4.88
N GLU A 102 10.42 11.59 -4.55
CA GLU A 102 10.53 10.33 -3.80
C GLU A 102 10.27 10.51 -2.30
N GLY A 103 9.69 9.50 -1.64
CA GLY A 103 9.46 9.55 -0.19
C GLY A 103 8.38 8.58 0.30
N ILE A 104 8.02 8.71 1.59
CA ILE A 104 6.91 7.96 2.18
C ILE A 104 5.60 8.46 1.55
N HIS A 105 4.83 7.54 0.97
CA HIS A 105 3.61 7.86 0.23
C HIS A 105 2.35 7.56 1.04
N HIS A 106 2.25 6.35 1.57
CA HIS A 106 1.06 5.90 2.28
C HIS A 106 1.37 5.05 3.50
N VAL A 107 0.34 4.92 4.33
CA VAL A 107 0.29 4.05 5.50
C VAL A 107 -0.93 3.15 5.35
N ALA A 108 -0.74 1.84 5.48
CA ALA A 108 -1.84 0.88 5.41
C ALA A 108 -2.33 0.49 6.79
N PHE A 109 -3.64 0.25 6.87
CA PHE A 109 -4.37 -0.07 8.08
C PHE A 109 -5.18 -1.36 7.93
N ASP A 110 -5.16 -2.20 8.98
CA ASP A 110 -5.92 -3.46 8.99
C ASP A 110 -7.45 -3.25 9.05
N CYS A 111 -7.89 -2.05 9.42
CA CYS A 111 -9.30 -1.69 9.62
C CYS A 111 -10.03 -2.68 10.54
N ASN A 112 -9.35 -3.18 11.58
CA ASN A 112 -9.84 -4.22 12.49
C ASN A 112 -10.31 -5.50 11.77
N HIS A 113 -9.73 -5.79 10.59
CA HIS A 113 -10.06 -6.93 9.75
C HIS A 113 -11.55 -7.02 9.34
N VAL A 114 -12.29 -5.91 9.34
CA VAL A 114 -13.67 -5.92 8.81
C VAL A 114 -13.69 -6.20 7.30
N ALA A 115 -14.81 -6.65 6.74
CA ALA A 115 -14.89 -6.97 5.31
C ALA A 115 -14.56 -5.76 4.40
N PRO A 116 -13.90 -5.93 3.24
CA PRO A 116 -13.49 -4.85 2.34
C PRO A 116 -14.59 -3.87 1.96
N GLU A 117 -15.80 -4.36 1.70
CA GLU A 117 -16.96 -3.53 1.32
C GLU A 117 -17.36 -2.59 2.46
N ARG A 118 -17.26 -3.07 3.72
CA ARG A 118 -17.52 -2.25 4.91
C ARG A 118 -16.43 -1.20 5.10
N ARG A 119 -15.16 -1.54 4.84
CA ARG A 119 -14.06 -0.57 4.87
C ARG A 119 -14.31 0.55 3.88
N ARG A 120 -14.59 0.20 2.62
CA ARG A 120 -14.90 1.16 1.54
C ARG A 120 -16.08 2.07 1.89
N ALA A 121 -17.17 1.49 2.38
CA ALA A 121 -18.35 2.26 2.77
C ALA A 121 -18.06 3.24 3.92
N GLU A 122 -17.26 2.85 4.90
CA GLU A 122 -16.93 3.71 6.04
C GLU A 122 -15.97 4.84 5.67
N PHE A 123 -14.97 4.61 4.81
CA PHE A 123 -14.16 5.68 4.23
C PHE A 123 -15.01 6.66 3.42
N GLN A 124 -15.89 6.16 2.55
CA GLN A 124 -16.77 7.00 1.73
C GLN A 124 -17.71 7.85 2.60
N LYS A 125 -18.31 7.25 3.64
CA LYS A 125 -19.17 7.97 4.60
C LYS A 125 -18.42 9.10 5.32
N ARG A 126 -17.10 8.96 5.48
CA ARG A 126 -16.21 9.95 6.09
C ARG A 126 -15.66 10.97 5.10
N GLY A 127 -16.07 10.91 3.83
CA GLY A 127 -15.66 11.85 2.79
C GLY A 127 -14.42 11.44 2.00
N PHE A 128 -13.84 10.26 2.27
CA PHE A 128 -12.63 9.79 1.60
C PHE A 128 -12.97 8.86 0.45
N ALA A 129 -12.79 9.34 -0.78
CA ALA A 129 -13.04 8.57 -1.99
C ALA A 129 -11.97 7.50 -2.22
N LEU A 130 -12.36 6.38 -2.84
CA LEU A 130 -11.42 5.40 -3.38
C LEU A 130 -10.73 5.98 -4.62
N VAL A 131 -9.40 6.14 -4.59
CA VAL A 131 -8.62 6.77 -5.68
C VAL A 131 -7.81 5.79 -6.51
N GLN A 132 -7.49 4.63 -5.97
CA GLN A 132 -6.87 3.55 -6.73
C GLN A 132 -7.18 2.21 -6.07
N SER A 133 -7.38 1.17 -6.87
CA SER A 133 -7.55 -0.19 -6.38
C SER A 133 -7.07 -1.22 -7.39
N GLY A 134 -6.91 -2.45 -6.92
CA GLY A 134 -6.63 -3.60 -7.76
C GLY A 134 -6.77 -4.90 -6.98
N MET A 135 -6.85 -6.00 -7.72
CA MET A 135 -6.93 -7.36 -7.20
C MET A 135 -5.67 -8.12 -7.61
N TRP A 136 -4.70 -8.21 -6.71
CA TRP A 136 -3.46 -8.95 -6.93
C TRP A 136 -3.70 -10.46 -6.78
N HIS A 137 -3.22 -11.25 -7.75
CA HIS A 137 -3.39 -12.71 -7.77
C HIS A 137 -2.12 -13.39 -7.28
N GLY A 138 -2.29 -14.24 -6.27
CA GLY A 138 -1.25 -15.14 -5.78
C GLY A 138 -1.15 -16.40 -6.65
N LYS A 139 -0.30 -17.34 -6.23
CA LYS A 139 -0.40 -18.72 -6.74
C LYS A 139 -1.77 -19.31 -6.43
N ARG A 140 -2.28 -18.99 -5.23
CA ARG A 140 -3.65 -19.21 -4.78
C ARG A 140 -4.15 -17.96 -4.10
N GLY A 141 -5.45 -17.75 -4.14
CA GLY A 141 -6.08 -16.61 -3.52
C GLY A 141 -5.76 -15.27 -4.18
N THR A 142 -6.24 -14.21 -3.54
CA THR A 142 -6.15 -12.83 -4.02
C THR A 142 -5.91 -11.85 -2.89
N CYS A 143 -5.32 -10.70 -3.20
CA CYS A 143 -5.25 -9.54 -2.32
C CYS A 143 -5.95 -8.34 -2.99
N GLU A 144 -7.04 -7.86 -2.39
CA GLU A 144 -7.68 -6.61 -2.80
C GLU A 144 -7.03 -5.45 -2.05
N PHE A 145 -6.43 -4.49 -2.76
CA PHE A 145 -5.89 -3.26 -2.17
C PHE A 145 -6.73 -2.04 -2.56
N MET A 146 -6.83 -1.08 -1.65
CA MET A 146 -7.66 0.11 -1.78
C MET A 146 -6.97 1.33 -1.17
N PHE A 147 -6.75 2.35 -1.99
CA PHE A 147 -6.18 3.64 -1.59
C PHE A 147 -7.27 4.70 -1.50
N PHE A 148 -7.23 5.52 -0.45
CA PHE A 148 -8.25 6.53 -0.16
C PHE A 148 -7.70 7.95 -0.20
N ASP A 149 -8.50 8.91 -0.71
CA ASP A 149 -8.16 10.33 -0.88
C ASP A 149 -8.11 11.10 0.45
N THR A 150 -7.17 10.70 1.30
CA THR A 150 -6.98 11.23 2.66
C THR A 150 -5.89 12.29 2.72
N GLU A 151 -5.11 12.44 1.65
CA GLU A 151 -3.94 13.31 1.59
C GLU A 151 -4.32 14.79 1.75
N GLY A 152 -5.45 15.21 1.18
CA GLY A 152 -5.92 16.59 1.29
C GLY A 152 -6.20 17.03 2.73
N GLU A 153 -6.58 16.11 3.61
CA GLU A 153 -6.91 16.40 5.01
C GLU A 153 -5.80 16.00 5.99
N THR A 154 -5.01 14.98 5.66
CA THR A 154 -4.04 14.37 6.59
C THR A 154 -2.59 14.46 6.12
N THR A 155 -2.35 15.04 4.95
CA THR A 155 -1.04 15.13 4.26
C THR A 155 -0.46 13.82 3.76
N THR A 156 -1.12 12.68 3.99
CA THR A 156 -0.68 11.32 3.63
C THR A 156 -1.84 10.52 3.06
N CYS A 157 -1.57 9.61 2.12
CA CYS A 157 -2.58 8.68 1.62
C CYS A 157 -2.72 7.48 2.55
N PHE A 158 -3.94 7.04 2.83
CA PHE A 158 -4.22 5.83 3.61
C PHE A 158 -4.67 4.71 2.70
N GLU A 159 -4.22 3.51 3.04
CA GLU A 159 -4.55 2.27 2.36
C GLU A 159 -5.23 1.28 3.32
N SER A 160 -6.04 0.39 2.75
CA SER A 160 -6.31 -0.90 3.36
C SER A 160 -6.33 -1.99 2.30
N TYR A 161 -5.88 -3.19 2.68
CA TYR A 161 -5.90 -4.36 1.83
C TYR A 161 -6.45 -5.60 2.53
N ASN A 162 -6.87 -6.59 1.75
CA ASN A 162 -7.41 -7.83 2.26
C ASN A 162 -6.96 -9.03 1.44
N PHE A 163 -6.20 -9.91 2.07
CA PHE A 163 -5.84 -11.22 1.54
C PHE A 163 -7.00 -12.21 1.71
N SER A 164 -7.22 -13.08 0.73
CA SER A 164 -8.11 -14.23 0.88
C SER A 164 -7.49 -15.28 1.82
N GLU A 165 -8.34 -16.10 2.43
CA GLU A 165 -7.89 -17.13 3.40
C GLU A 165 -6.93 -18.16 2.80
N ASP A 166 -7.00 -18.36 1.48
CA ASP A 166 -6.19 -19.31 0.73
C ASP A 166 -4.98 -18.68 0.02
N TRP A 167 -4.58 -17.46 0.44
CA TRP A 167 -3.43 -16.76 -0.13
C TRP A 167 -2.16 -17.61 -0.11
N GLU A 168 -1.53 -17.73 -1.27
CA GLU A 168 -0.16 -18.23 -1.44
C GLU A 168 0.59 -17.28 -2.37
N ASP A 169 1.80 -16.89 -1.99
CA ASP A 169 2.62 -15.96 -2.76
C ASP A 169 2.77 -16.42 -4.23
N PRO A 170 2.83 -15.49 -5.21
CA PRO A 170 3.03 -15.83 -6.62
C PRO A 170 4.28 -16.69 -6.85
N GLU A 171 4.21 -17.60 -7.83
CA GLU A 171 5.34 -18.48 -8.17
C GLU A 171 6.56 -17.72 -8.71
N ASP A 172 6.35 -16.53 -9.28
CA ASP A 172 7.39 -15.66 -9.82
C ASP A 172 7.96 -14.66 -8.80
N THR A 173 7.70 -14.88 -7.50
CA THR A 173 8.26 -14.08 -6.41
C THR A 173 9.79 -14.16 -6.40
N ILE A 174 10.45 -13.00 -6.51
CA ILE A 174 11.91 -12.89 -6.44
C ILE A 174 12.32 -12.44 -5.04
N TRP A 175 13.22 -13.16 -4.38
CA TRP A 175 13.81 -12.73 -3.10
C TRP A 175 15.12 -11.97 -3.30
N TYR A 176 15.28 -10.86 -2.59
CA TYR A 176 16.49 -10.04 -2.61
C TYR A 176 16.93 -9.53 -1.21
N PRO A 177 18.16 -9.85 -0.76
CA PRO A 177 19.06 -10.84 -1.33
C PRO A 177 18.38 -12.22 -1.40
N GLU A 178 18.90 -13.08 -2.27
CA GLU A 178 18.38 -14.44 -2.42
C GLU A 178 18.34 -15.13 -1.03
N LYS A 179 17.19 -15.72 -0.68
CA LYS A 179 17.08 -16.50 0.55
C LYS A 179 18.04 -17.68 0.44
N GLN A 180 19.04 -17.74 1.33
CA GLN A 180 19.77 -18.97 1.52
C GLN A 180 18.79 -19.99 2.10
N LEU A 181 18.57 -21.09 1.37
CA LEU A 181 17.85 -22.23 1.93
C LEU A 181 18.63 -22.68 3.15
N GLU A 182 18.04 -22.57 4.34
CA GLU A 182 18.62 -23.16 5.54
C GLU A 182 18.69 -24.66 5.28
N VAL A 183 19.91 -25.17 5.05
CA VAL A 183 20.18 -26.60 5.09
C VAL A 183 20.00 -26.98 6.55
N VAL A 184 18.82 -27.49 6.89
CA VAL A 184 18.55 -28.07 8.20
C VAL A 184 19.50 -29.26 8.33
N SER A 185 20.57 -29.08 9.12
CA SER A 185 21.51 -30.13 9.50
C SER A 185 20.95 -31.01 10.60
#